data_AF-A0A4Y5X2X1-F1
#
_entry.id   AF-A0A4Y5X2X1-F1
#
_cell.length_a   1.000
_cell.length_b   1.000
_cell.length_c   1.000
_cell.angle_alpha   90.00
_cell.angle_beta   90.00
_cell.angle_gamma   90.00
#
_symmetry.space_group_name_H-M   'P 1'
#
loop_
_entity.id
_entity.type
_entity.pdbx_description
1 polymer ?
#
loop_
_entity_poly.entity_id
_entity_poly.type
_entity_poly.pdbx_seq_one_letter_code
_entity_poly.pdbx_strand_id
1 'polypeptide(L)'
;GVHITDVTNASRTMLMDLETLEWDDELLSFFSIPREMLPAIAASSPKQPYGVTFGDGPIGAEVPITGMLGDQHAAMVGQVCLSPGEAKNTYGTGNFLLLNTGETIVRSDNGLLTTVCYQFGDAKPVYALEGSIAVTGSAVQWLRDQLGIISGAAQSESLAREVPDNGGVYFVPAFSGLFAPYWRS
;
A
#
# COMPACT_ATOMS: atom_id res chain seq x y z
N GLY A 1 -2.09 -7.77 -26.49
CA GLY A 1 -2.23 -6.81 -25.38
C GLY A 1 -0.86 -6.43 -24.87
N VAL A 2 -0.78 -5.47 -23.94
CA VAL A 2 0.48 -5.07 -23.30
C VAL A 2 0.53 -5.71 -21.91
N HIS A 3 1.66 -6.34 -21.55
CA HIS A 3 1.88 -6.95 -20.23
C HIS A 3 2.79 -6.05 -19.40
N ILE A 4 2.19 -5.28 -18.48
CA ILE A 4 2.85 -4.15 -17.80
C ILE A 4 2.37 -4.00 -16.37
N THR A 5 3.23 -3.50 -15.49
CA THR A 5 2.92 -3.08 -14.13
C THR A 5 3.59 -1.74 -13.83
N ASP A 6 3.11 -1.01 -12.83
CA ASP A 6 3.78 0.21 -12.40
C ASP A 6 4.78 -0.04 -11.26
N VAL A 7 5.71 0.90 -11.08
CA VAL A 7 6.75 0.87 -10.04
C VAL A 7 6.20 0.68 -8.62
N THR A 8 5.00 1.17 -8.31
CA THR A 8 4.43 1.02 -6.96
C THR A 8 4.04 -0.42 -6.70
N ASN A 9 3.29 -1.06 -7.62
CA ASN A 9 2.93 -2.48 -7.52
C ASN A 9 4.16 -3.39 -7.61
N ALA A 10 5.09 -3.12 -8.52
CA ALA A 10 6.32 -3.89 -8.64
C ALA A 10 7.13 -3.89 -7.33
N SER A 11 7.20 -2.75 -6.62
CA SER A 11 7.88 -2.64 -5.32
C SER A 11 7.26 -3.49 -4.20
N ARG A 12 6.06 -4.04 -4.39
CA ARG A 12 5.36 -4.90 -3.41
C ARG A 12 5.53 -6.40 -3.66
N THR A 13 6.23 -6.76 -4.74
CA THR A 13 6.46 -8.17 -5.11
C THR A 13 7.63 -8.80 -4.36
N MET A 14 8.50 -7.98 -3.75
CA MET A 14 9.81 -8.39 -3.22
C MET A 14 10.80 -8.85 -4.31
N LEU A 15 10.53 -8.55 -5.60
CA LEU A 15 11.38 -8.96 -6.73
C LEU A 15 12.00 -7.77 -7.49
N MET A 16 11.58 -6.55 -7.18
CA MET A 16 12.08 -5.33 -7.82
C MET A 16 13.16 -4.68 -6.96
N ASP A 17 14.27 -4.28 -7.58
CA ASP A 17 15.27 -3.43 -6.95
C ASP A 17 14.76 -1.97 -6.88
N LEU A 18 14.83 -1.37 -5.70
CA LEU A 18 14.34 -0.01 -5.45
C LEU A 18 15.26 1.08 -6.03
N GLU A 19 16.53 0.78 -6.29
CA GLU A 19 17.50 1.73 -6.85
C GLU A 19 17.40 1.81 -8.37
N THR A 20 17.28 0.65 -9.02
CA THR A 20 17.22 0.55 -10.49
C THR A 20 15.79 0.57 -11.05
N LEU A 21 14.79 0.22 -10.23
CA LEU A 21 13.38 0.00 -10.63
C LEU A 21 13.21 -1.12 -11.66
N GLU A 22 14.14 -2.06 -11.69
CA GLU A 22 14.13 -3.24 -12.53
C GLU A 22 13.88 -4.50 -11.71
N TRP A 23 13.45 -5.57 -12.37
CA TRP A 23 13.42 -6.89 -11.74
C TRP A 23 14.85 -7.34 -11.40
N ASP A 24 15.05 -7.81 -10.18
CA ASP A 24 16.35 -8.20 -9.64
C ASP A 24 16.69 -9.66 -9.98
N ASP A 25 17.71 -9.88 -10.80
CA ASP A 25 18.06 -11.22 -11.30
C ASP A 25 18.52 -12.19 -10.19
N GLU A 26 19.08 -11.68 -9.08
CA GLU A 26 19.48 -12.51 -7.94
C GLU A 26 18.23 -13.05 -7.22
N LEU A 27 17.25 -12.20 -6.94
CA LEU A 27 15.98 -12.59 -6.34
C LEU A 27 15.17 -13.51 -7.25
N LEU A 28 15.13 -13.22 -8.56
CA LEU A 28 14.49 -14.11 -9.54
C LEU A 28 15.14 -15.48 -9.58
N SER A 29 16.47 -15.55 -9.57
CA SER A 29 17.21 -16.82 -9.51
C SER A 29 16.93 -17.57 -8.20
N PHE A 30 16.95 -16.87 -7.06
CA PHE A 30 16.69 -17.44 -5.74
C PHE A 30 15.30 -18.09 -5.66
N PHE A 31 14.27 -17.43 -6.17
CA PHE A 31 12.91 -17.97 -6.20
C PHE A 31 12.62 -18.88 -7.41
N SER A 32 13.59 -19.10 -8.29
CA SER A 32 13.44 -19.87 -9.54
C SER A 32 12.31 -19.35 -10.44
N ILE A 33 12.21 -18.02 -10.58
CA ILE A 33 11.21 -17.34 -11.40
C ILE A 33 11.81 -16.95 -12.76
N PRO A 34 11.26 -17.43 -13.89
CA PRO A 34 11.68 -16.99 -15.22
C PRO A 34 11.30 -15.52 -15.47
N ARG A 35 12.26 -14.69 -15.90
CA ARG A 35 12.08 -13.24 -16.10
C ARG A 35 11.01 -12.94 -17.15
N GLU A 36 10.89 -13.77 -18.18
CA GLU A 36 9.92 -13.64 -19.28
C GLU A 36 8.45 -13.72 -18.83
N MET A 37 8.17 -14.22 -17.62
CA MET A 37 6.82 -14.22 -17.06
C MET A 37 6.43 -12.85 -16.50
N LEU A 38 7.41 -12.00 -16.18
CA LEU A 38 7.18 -10.74 -15.49
C LEU A 38 6.77 -9.64 -16.48
N PRO A 39 5.83 -8.77 -16.07
CA PRO A 39 5.47 -7.61 -16.87
C PRO A 39 6.64 -6.61 -16.97
N ALA A 40 6.65 -5.78 -18.01
CA ALA A 40 7.51 -4.61 -18.02
C ALA A 40 7.11 -3.64 -16.88
N ILE A 41 8.08 -3.03 -16.21
CA ILE A 41 7.82 -2.02 -15.19
C ILE A 41 7.77 -0.64 -15.86
N ALA A 42 6.78 0.17 -15.51
CA ALA A 42 6.63 1.53 -16.01
C ALA A 42 6.37 2.54 -14.88
N ALA A 43 6.58 3.82 -15.19
CA ALA A 43 6.17 4.91 -14.31
C ALA A 43 4.65 4.84 -14.04
N SER A 44 4.22 5.29 -12.87
CA SER A 44 2.81 5.30 -12.43
C SER A 44 1.89 6.17 -13.28
N SER A 45 2.43 7.20 -13.94
CA SER A 45 1.74 7.98 -14.97
C SER A 45 2.72 8.43 -16.05
N PRO A 46 2.96 7.61 -17.09
CA PRO A 46 3.92 7.91 -18.15
C PRO A 46 3.42 9.02 -19.10
N LYS A 47 4.34 9.60 -19.89
CA LYS A 47 3.99 10.58 -20.94
C LYS A 47 3.15 9.98 -22.08
N GLN A 48 3.38 8.70 -22.39
CA GLN A 48 2.64 7.95 -23.39
C GLN A 48 1.75 6.92 -22.69
N PRO A 49 0.51 6.67 -23.14
CA PRO A 49 -0.33 5.64 -22.56
C PRO A 49 0.37 4.28 -22.54
N TYR A 50 0.09 3.46 -21.51
CA TYR A 50 0.56 2.07 -21.48
C TYR A 50 0.00 1.26 -22.66
N GLY A 51 -1.18 1.65 -23.12
CA GLY A 51 -1.93 1.07 -24.22
C GLY A 51 -3.32 1.69 -24.30
N VAL A 52 -4.17 1.13 -25.15
CA VAL A 52 -5.57 1.50 -25.27
C VAL A 52 -6.46 0.29 -24.99
N THR A 53 -7.68 0.52 -24.51
CA THR A 53 -8.70 -0.53 -24.46
C THR A 53 -9.07 -1.00 -25.86
N PHE A 54 -9.56 -2.23 -25.99
CA PHE A 54 -10.06 -2.72 -27.27
C PHE A 54 -11.32 -1.95 -27.70
N GLY A 55 -11.37 -1.53 -28.97
CA GLY A 55 -12.50 -0.76 -29.53
C GLY A 55 -13.82 -1.54 -29.54
N ASP A 56 -13.76 -2.87 -29.63
CA ASP A 56 -14.90 -3.79 -29.51
C ASP A 56 -15.14 -4.29 -28.07
N GLY A 57 -14.40 -3.74 -27.10
CA GLY A 57 -14.57 -4.04 -25.68
C GLY A 57 -15.82 -3.40 -25.05
N PRO A 58 -16.02 -3.54 -23.72
CA PRO A 58 -17.22 -3.06 -23.03
C PRO A 58 -17.52 -1.56 -23.17
N ILE A 59 -16.49 -0.74 -23.45
CA ILE A 59 -16.62 0.71 -23.65
C ILE A 59 -17.03 1.05 -25.09
N GLY A 60 -16.81 0.15 -26.06
CA GLY A 60 -17.09 0.38 -27.48
C GLY A 60 -16.19 1.44 -28.14
N ALA A 61 -15.03 1.73 -27.53
CA ALA A 61 -14.06 2.70 -28.03
C ALA A 61 -12.65 2.38 -27.50
N GLU A 62 -11.63 2.85 -28.24
CA GLU A 62 -10.25 2.83 -27.77
C GLU A 62 -10.03 3.98 -26.78
N VAL A 63 -9.88 3.65 -25.49
CA VAL A 63 -9.60 4.60 -24.42
C VAL A 63 -8.16 4.42 -23.94
N PRO A 64 -7.34 5.48 -23.92
CA PRO A 64 -5.98 5.41 -23.39
C PRO A 64 -5.95 5.05 -21.90
N ILE A 65 -5.07 4.11 -21.53
CA ILE A 65 -4.77 3.77 -20.14
C ILE A 65 -3.47 4.47 -19.75
N THR A 66 -3.54 5.43 -18.84
CA THR A 66 -2.45 6.39 -18.56
C THR A 66 -2.03 6.49 -17.09
N GLY A 67 -2.67 5.73 -16.20
CA GLY A 67 -2.38 5.75 -14.77
C GLY A 67 -2.54 4.36 -14.14
N MET A 68 -1.58 3.96 -13.32
CA MET A 68 -1.62 2.73 -12.53
C MET A 68 -0.82 2.97 -11.25
N LEU A 69 -1.44 2.70 -10.10
CA LEU A 69 -0.84 2.79 -8.78
C LEU A 69 -1.43 1.71 -7.89
N GLY A 70 -0.65 1.20 -6.93
CA GLY A 70 -1.15 0.46 -5.79
C GLY A 70 -2.15 1.31 -5.00
N ASP A 71 -3.11 0.69 -4.31
CA ASP A 71 -4.22 1.38 -3.64
C ASP A 71 -3.75 2.42 -2.59
N GLN A 72 -2.79 2.04 -1.73
CA GLN A 72 -2.24 2.92 -0.69
C GLN A 72 -1.43 4.06 -1.29
N HIS A 73 -0.76 3.80 -2.40
CA HIS A 73 0.04 4.76 -3.17
C HIS A 73 -0.83 5.73 -3.96
N ALA A 74 -1.91 5.24 -4.56
CA ALA A 74 -2.95 6.06 -5.17
C ALA A 74 -3.59 6.99 -4.14
N ALA A 75 -3.81 6.51 -2.90
CA ALA A 75 -4.30 7.33 -1.81
C ALA A 75 -3.31 8.45 -1.40
N MET A 76 -1.98 8.25 -1.52
CA MET A 76 -1.00 9.33 -1.33
C MET A 76 -1.23 10.45 -2.34
N VAL A 77 -1.40 10.11 -3.63
CA VAL A 77 -1.66 11.09 -4.70
C VAL A 77 -3.01 11.76 -4.49
N GLY A 78 -4.06 10.99 -4.17
CA GLY A 78 -5.41 11.51 -3.93
C GLY A 78 -5.51 12.44 -2.71
N GLN A 79 -4.65 12.25 -1.71
CA GLN A 79 -4.52 13.13 -0.54
C GLN A 79 -3.53 14.28 -0.75
N VAL A 80 -2.96 14.41 -1.95
CA VAL A 80 -1.98 15.44 -2.30
C VAL A 80 -0.72 15.38 -1.42
N CYS A 81 -0.33 14.17 -0.98
CA CYS A 81 0.93 13.94 -0.26
C CYS A 81 2.12 13.91 -1.23
N LEU A 82 2.35 15.03 -1.91
CA LEU A 82 3.31 15.18 -3.02
C LEU A 82 4.68 15.72 -2.58
N SER A 83 4.78 16.21 -1.34
CA SER A 83 6.00 16.78 -0.76
C SER A 83 6.63 15.85 0.27
N PRO A 84 7.97 15.82 0.39
CA PRO A 84 8.64 15.05 1.44
C PRO A 84 8.15 15.46 2.83
N GLY A 85 7.92 14.49 3.70
CA GLY A 85 7.37 14.70 5.04
C GLY A 85 5.84 14.64 5.13
N GLU A 86 5.13 14.71 4.00
CA GLU A 86 3.69 14.51 4.00
C GLU A 86 3.35 13.03 4.16
N ALA A 87 2.35 12.76 5.00
CA ALA A 87 1.91 11.41 5.31
C ALA A 87 0.40 11.31 5.27
N LYS A 88 -0.07 10.10 4.97
CA LYS A 88 -1.47 9.74 5.14
C LYS A 88 -1.57 8.48 5.97
N ASN A 89 -2.69 8.34 6.68
CA ASN A 89 -3.05 7.09 7.32
C ASN A 89 -4.47 6.68 6.90
N THR A 90 -4.61 5.49 6.33
CA THR A 90 -5.90 4.97 5.87
C THR A 90 -6.46 4.03 6.91
N TYR A 91 -7.62 4.37 7.48
CA TYR A 91 -8.31 3.57 8.49
C TYR A 91 -9.33 2.63 7.83
N GLY A 92 -9.09 1.33 7.92
CA GLY A 92 -9.99 0.27 7.44
C GLY A 92 -9.93 -0.96 8.34
N THR A 93 -10.02 -2.16 7.75
CA THR A 93 -9.81 -3.42 8.48
C THR A 93 -8.43 -3.43 9.16
N GLY A 94 -7.40 -3.04 8.40
CA GLY A 94 -6.07 -2.65 8.89
C GLY A 94 -5.85 -1.14 8.74
N ASN A 95 -4.71 -0.66 9.23
CA ASN A 95 -4.23 0.71 9.01
C ASN A 95 -2.93 0.68 8.22
N PHE A 96 -2.81 1.60 7.26
CA PHE A 96 -1.62 1.77 6.45
C PHE A 96 -1.20 3.22 6.47
N LEU A 97 -0.11 3.49 7.17
CA LEU A 97 0.53 4.79 7.23
C LEU A 97 1.66 4.82 6.21
N LEU A 98 1.59 5.77 5.29
CA LEU A 98 2.65 6.03 4.32
C LEU A 98 3.17 7.46 4.53
N LEU A 99 4.49 7.61 4.52
CA LEU A 99 5.21 8.88 4.63
C LEU A 99 6.05 9.07 3.37
N ASN A 100 5.83 10.16 2.65
CA ASN A 100 6.62 10.54 1.48
C ASN A 100 8.05 10.92 1.91
N THR A 101 9.07 10.28 1.34
CA THR A 101 10.50 10.55 1.63
C THR A 101 11.21 11.26 0.47
N GLY A 102 10.45 11.76 -0.52
CA GLY A 102 10.99 12.41 -1.72
C GLY A 102 11.77 11.42 -2.59
N GLU A 103 12.80 11.92 -3.26
CA GLU A 103 13.67 11.12 -4.13
C GLU A 103 14.70 10.28 -3.35
N THR A 104 14.63 10.25 -2.01
CA THR A 104 15.59 9.52 -1.17
C THR A 104 15.00 8.20 -0.68
N ILE A 105 15.71 7.12 -0.94
CA ILE A 105 15.43 5.80 -0.36
C ILE A 105 15.83 5.82 1.12
N VAL A 106 14.85 5.79 2.01
CA VAL A 106 15.10 5.70 3.45
C VAL A 106 14.88 4.27 3.90
N ARG A 107 15.95 3.60 4.34
CA ARG A 107 15.88 2.26 4.95
C ARG A 107 15.55 2.39 6.43
N SER A 108 14.58 1.63 6.92
CA SER A 108 14.13 1.71 8.31
C SER A 108 14.95 0.82 9.24
N ASP A 109 15.46 1.38 10.34
CA ASP A 109 16.03 0.61 11.46
C ASP A 109 14.96 0.12 12.46
N ASN A 110 13.68 0.41 12.21
CA ASN A 110 12.57 0.14 13.12
C ASN A 110 11.47 -0.71 12.46
N GLY A 111 11.80 -1.49 11.44
CA GLY A 111 10.89 -2.44 10.81
C GLY A 111 9.79 -1.81 9.95
N LEU A 112 9.93 -0.56 9.48
CA LEU A 112 9.07 -0.02 8.43
C LEU A 112 9.53 -0.50 7.05
N LEU A 113 8.59 -0.61 6.11
CA LEU A 113 8.90 -0.96 4.73
C LEU A 113 9.34 0.28 3.96
N THR A 114 10.39 0.16 3.17
CA THR A 114 10.75 1.15 2.14
C THR A 114 10.11 0.74 0.81
N THR A 115 9.39 1.64 0.16
CA THR A 115 8.64 1.36 -1.08
C THR A 115 8.72 2.56 -2.02
N VAL A 116 8.44 2.37 -3.32
CA VAL A 116 8.23 3.48 -4.25
C VAL A 116 6.86 4.06 -3.98
N CYS A 117 6.75 5.38 -3.75
CA CYS A 117 5.50 6.11 -3.54
C CYS A 117 4.74 6.35 -4.85
N TYR A 118 5.43 6.84 -5.89
CA TYR A 118 4.92 7.01 -7.26
C TYR A 118 6.06 7.46 -8.19
N GLN A 119 5.84 7.38 -9.51
CA GLN A 119 6.69 8.02 -10.51
C GLN A 119 5.84 8.64 -11.63
N PHE A 120 6.04 9.92 -11.93
CA PHE A 120 5.29 10.62 -12.97
C PHE A 120 6.17 11.00 -14.15
N GLY A 121 5.75 10.63 -15.36
CA GLY A 121 6.47 10.84 -16.60
C GLY A 121 7.91 10.32 -16.51
N ASP A 122 8.85 11.19 -16.84
CA ASP A 122 10.29 10.91 -16.78
C ASP A 122 10.94 11.48 -15.49
N ALA A 123 10.12 11.91 -14.51
CA ALA A 123 10.65 12.35 -13.23
C ALA A 123 11.29 11.18 -12.47
N LYS A 124 12.17 11.51 -11.53
CA LYS A 124 12.71 10.51 -10.61
C LYS A 124 11.59 9.89 -9.76
N PRO A 125 11.76 8.63 -9.33
CA PRO A 125 10.82 8.02 -8.39
C PRO A 125 10.79 8.81 -7.08
N VAL A 126 9.59 8.93 -6.52
CA VAL A 126 9.40 9.34 -5.13
C VAL A 126 9.21 8.09 -4.30
N TYR A 127 9.82 8.02 -3.12
CA TYR A 127 9.77 6.89 -2.21
C TYR A 127 8.91 7.19 -0.99
N ALA A 128 8.55 6.14 -0.27
CA ALA A 128 7.85 6.23 0.99
C ALA A 128 8.37 5.22 2.01
N LEU A 129 8.21 5.59 3.28
CA LEU A 129 8.18 4.64 4.38
C LEU A 129 6.74 4.23 4.65
N GLU A 130 6.52 2.94 4.83
CA GLU A 130 5.22 2.36 5.12
C GLU A 130 5.24 1.59 6.45
N GLY A 131 4.29 1.93 7.32
CA GLY A 131 3.92 1.15 8.49
C GLY A 131 2.55 0.50 8.29
N SER A 132 2.50 -0.82 8.36
CA SER A 132 1.25 -1.58 8.25
C SER A 132 0.83 -2.08 9.64
N ILE A 133 -0.42 -1.81 10.02
CA ILE A 133 -1.06 -2.30 11.23
C ILE A 133 -2.19 -3.23 10.80
N ALA A 134 -2.03 -4.54 10.99
CA ALA A 134 -2.98 -5.51 10.44
C ALA A 134 -4.38 -5.47 11.09
N VAL A 135 -4.47 -5.11 12.37
CA VAL A 135 -5.71 -5.21 13.13
C VAL A 135 -6.10 -3.86 13.70
N THR A 136 -7.13 -3.25 13.10
CA THR A 136 -7.74 -2.02 13.59
C THR A 136 -9.27 -2.12 13.54
N GLY A 137 -9.90 -1.90 12.38
CA GLY A 137 -11.34 -2.12 12.22
C GLY A 137 -11.78 -3.56 12.48
N SER A 138 -10.91 -4.55 12.20
CA SER A 138 -11.17 -5.96 12.52
C SER A 138 -11.29 -6.24 14.02
N ALA A 139 -10.66 -5.44 14.89
CA ALA A 139 -10.86 -5.56 16.33
C ALA A 139 -12.30 -5.20 16.72
N VAL A 140 -12.85 -4.13 16.12
CA VAL A 140 -14.25 -3.72 16.34
C VAL A 140 -15.21 -4.77 15.79
N GLN A 141 -14.91 -5.34 14.61
CA GLN A 141 -15.69 -6.45 14.07
C GLN A 141 -15.66 -7.69 14.98
N TRP A 142 -14.50 -8.01 15.55
CA TRP A 142 -14.36 -9.12 16.50
C TRP A 142 -15.18 -8.91 17.77
N LEU A 143 -15.21 -7.70 18.33
CA LEU A 143 -16.06 -7.35 19.48
C LEU A 143 -17.56 -7.57 19.18
N ARG A 144 -17.98 -7.29 17.95
CA ARG A 144 -19.36 -7.49 17.48
C ARG A 144 -19.68 -8.98 17.26
N ASP A 145 -18.88 -9.63 16.43
CA ASP A 145 -19.24 -10.93 15.87
C ASP A 145 -18.86 -12.10 16.78
N GLN A 146 -17.79 -11.96 17.57
CA GLN A 146 -17.28 -13.03 18.42
C GLN A 146 -17.69 -12.86 19.88
N LEU A 147 -17.54 -11.65 20.43
CA LEU A 147 -17.92 -11.39 21.83
C LEU A 147 -19.37 -10.92 22.00
N GLY A 148 -20.02 -10.42 20.93
CA GLY A 148 -21.39 -9.92 21.00
C GLY A 148 -21.58 -8.71 21.92
N ILE A 149 -20.50 -7.99 22.26
CA ILE A 149 -20.54 -6.86 23.21
C ILE A 149 -21.16 -5.62 22.56
N ILE A 150 -20.96 -5.47 21.26
CA ILE A 150 -21.57 -4.41 20.45
C ILE A 150 -22.43 -5.05 19.36
N SER A 151 -23.54 -4.39 19.03
CA SER A 151 -24.46 -4.80 17.95
C SER A 151 -24.04 -4.25 16.58
N GLY A 152 -23.19 -3.23 16.54
CA GLY A 152 -22.67 -2.63 15.32
C GLY A 152 -21.45 -1.76 15.58
N ALA A 153 -20.64 -1.51 14.54
CA ALA A 153 -19.39 -0.77 14.66
C ALA A 153 -19.59 0.64 15.23
N ALA A 154 -20.66 1.34 14.85
CA ALA A 154 -20.98 2.68 15.36
C ALA A 154 -21.23 2.72 16.88
N GLN A 155 -21.68 1.61 17.49
CA GLN A 155 -21.92 1.55 18.92
C GLN A 155 -20.62 1.65 19.73
N SER A 156 -19.48 1.28 19.14
CA SER A 156 -18.17 1.40 19.81
C SER A 156 -17.85 2.85 20.21
N GLU A 157 -18.17 3.82 19.36
CA GLU A 157 -17.96 5.24 19.66
C GLU A 157 -18.89 5.71 20.79
N SER A 158 -20.18 5.36 20.71
CA SER A 158 -21.16 5.74 21.73
C SER A 158 -20.76 5.25 23.11
N LEU A 159 -20.41 3.97 23.24
CA LEU A 159 -19.98 3.38 24.52
C LEU A 159 -18.67 3.96 25.03
N ALA A 160 -17.70 4.20 24.13
CA ALA A 160 -16.43 4.80 24.51
C ALA A 160 -16.59 6.23 25.08
N ARG A 161 -17.62 6.97 24.63
CA ARG A 161 -17.93 8.32 25.13
C ARG A 161 -18.64 8.34 26.49
N GLU A 162 -19.15 7.21 26.97
CA GLU A 162 -19.84 7.11 28.27
C GLU A 162 -18.87 7.04 29.45
N VAL A 163 -17.58 6.77 29.19
CA VAL A 163 -16.53 6.68 30.21
C VAL A 163 -15.51 7.82 30.03
N PRO A 164 -14.91 8.33 31.13
CA PRO A 164 -13.93 9.42 31.04
C PRO A 164 -12.56 8.96 30.52
N ASP A 165 -12.22 7.67 30.66
CA ASP A 165 -10.96 7.08 30.24
C ASP A 165 -11.08 5.55 30.04
N ASN A 166 -9.95 4.88 29.77
CA ASN A 166 -9.87 3.44 29.57
C ASN A 166 -9.76 2.61 30.88
N GLY A 167 -9.80 3.24 32.05
CA GLY A 167 -9.69 2.57 33.35
C GLY A 167 -8.37 1.83 33.59
N GLY A 168 -7.30 2.17 32.86
CA GLY A 168 -6.02 1.46 32.91
C GLY A 168 -6.01 0.12 32.15
N VAL A 169 -7.06 -0.17 31.38
CA VAL A 169 -7.17 -1.39 30.56
C VAL A 169 -6.54 -1.16 29.19
N TYR A 170 -5.70 -2.10 28.77
CA TYR A 170 -5.08 -2.11 27.45
C TYR A 170 -5.51 -3.34 26.67
N PHE A 171 -5.88 -3.13 25.41
CA PHE A 171 -6.22 -4.19 24.48
C PHE A 171 -5.15 -4.27 23.40
N VAL A 172 -4.52 -5.44 23.25
CA VAL A 172 -3.50 -5.71 22.23
C VAL A 172 -4.10 -6.67 21.20
N PRO A 173 -4.68 -6.15 20.10
CA PRO A 173 -5.43 -6.96 19.14
C PRO A 173 -4.50 -7.66 18.14
N ALA A 174 -3.65 -8.58 18.61
CA ALA A 174 -2.66 -9.29 17.80
C ALA A 174 -3.18 -10.63 17.24
N PHE A 175 -4.42 -10.68 16.74
CA PHE A 175 -5.05 -11.95 16.31
C PHE A 175 -4.29 -12.69 15.19
N SER A 176 -3.61 -11.93 14.33
CA SER A 176 -2.78 -12.46 13.23
C SER A 176 -1.29 -12.15 13.44
N GLY A 177 -0.88 -11.87 14.68
CA GLY A 177 0.45 -11.36 15.01
C GLY A 177 0.54 -9.83 14.98
N LEU A 178 1.68 -9.32 15.48
CA LEU A 178 2.06 -7.91 15.43
C LEU A 178 2.90 -7.66 14.17
N PHE A 179 2.44 -6.73 13.34
CA PHE A 179 3.15 -6.28 12.13
C PHE A 179 4.18 -5.21 12.53
N ALA A 180 4.47 -4.24 11.67
CA ALA A 180 5.41 -3.16 11.98
C ALA A 180 5.04 -2.46 13.31
N PRO A 181 6.02 -2.13 14.16
CA PRO A 181 7.47 -2.36 14.04
C PRO A 181 7.95 -3.76 14.52
N TYR A 182 7.06 -4.62 15.00
CA TYR A 182 7.42 -5.82 15.78
C TYR A 182 7.68 -7.07 14.94
N TRP A 183 6.92 -7.29 13.87
CA TRP A 183 6.99 -8.48 12.99
C TRP A 183 7.07 -9.82 13.75
N ARG A 184 6.09 -10.07 14.63
CA ARG A 184 5.98 -11.30 15.44
C ARG A 184 4.62 -11.95 15.26
N SER A 185 4.62 -13.18 14.74
CA SER A 185 3.45 -14.08 14.66
C SER A 185 3.51 -15.15 15.73
#